data_AF-A0A892I7T8-F1
#
_entry.id   AF-A0A892I7T8-F1
#
_cell.length_a   1.000
_cell.length_b   1.000
_cell.length_c   1.000
_cell.angle_alpha   90.00
_cell.angle_beta   90.00
_cell.angle_gamma   90.00
#
_symmetry.space_group_name_H-M   'P 1'
#
loop_
_entity.id
_entity.type
_entity.pdbx_description
1 polymer ?
#
loop_
_entity_poly.entity_id
_entity_poly.type
_entity_poly.pdbx_seq_one_letter_code
_entity_poly.pdbx_strand_id
1 'polypeptide(L)'
;MPQVNIAAETTLLFDFGQHSPVEISNPGPDDIDVHIDYNIGTAASPQWSSALTGASGIANPTRLRAGASFVVARTDLESEHVRIGVHGNQNGARVSY
;
A
#
# COMPACT_ATOMS: atom_id res chain seq x y z
N MET A 1 13.98 3.44 11.64
CA MET A 1 12.95 2.67 10.93
C MET A 1 13.47 2.37 9.54
N PRO A 2 13.55 1.10 9.14
CA PRO A 2 13.65 0.69 7.74
C PRO A 2 12.70 1.44 6.81
N GLN A 3 13.14 1.68 5.58
CA GLN A 3 12.35 2.34 4.54
C GLN A 3 12.56 1.65 3.20
N VAL A 4 11.48 1.54 2.42
CA VAL A 4 11.50 1.03 1.05
C VAL A 4 10.74 2.00 0.16
N ASN A 5 11.31 2.33 -0.99
CA ASN A 5 10.63 3.12 -2.01
C ASN A 5 9.91 2.18 -2.99
N ILE A 6 8.69 2.55 -3.35
CA ILE A 6 7.93 1.92 -4.43
C ILE A 6 7.96 2.90 -5.60
N ALA A 7 8.45 2.45 -6.75
CA ALA A 7 8.46 3.29 -7.95
C ALA A 7 7.03 3.51 -8.48
N ALA A 8 6.83 4.60 -9.22
CA ALA A 8 5.58 4.85 -9.93
C ALA A 8 5.19 3.66 -10.82
N GLU A 9 3.90 3.35 -10.89
CA GLU A 9 3.36 2.26 -11.71
C GLU A 9 3.92 0.87 -11.36
N THR A 10 4.43 0.70 -10.14
CA THR A 10 4.96 -0.58 -9.65
C THR A 10 4.24 -1.05 -8.38
N THR A 11 4.54 -2.29 -8.00
CA THR A 11 4.00 -2.89 -6.78
C THR A 11 5.12 -3.44 -5.91
N LEU A 12 4.93 -3.38 -4.60
CA LEU A 12 5.80 -3.98 -3.57
C LEU A 12 5.01 -5.08 -2.85
N LEU A 13 5.52 -6.31 -2.86
CA LEU A 13 5.01 -7.35 -1.97
C LEU A 13 5.44 -7.03 -0.54
N PHE A 14 4.50 -7.05 0.40
CA PHE A 14 4.72 -6.67 1.78
C PHE A 14 3.99 -7.60 2.74
N ASP A 15 4.65 -7.91 3.87
CA ASP A 15 4.11 -8.78 4.92
C ASP A 15 3.88 -7.99 6.21
N PHE A 16 2.62 -7.66 6.48
CA PHE A 16 2.18 -6.96 7.69
C PHE A 16 2.22 -7.84 8.95
N GLY A 17 2.42 -9.16 8.82
CA GLY A 17 2.63 -10.05 9.96
C GLY A 17 4.01 -9.87 10.60
N GLN A 18 5.01 -9.46 9.82
CA GLN A 18 6.38 -9.17 10.29
C GLN A 18 6.58 -7.70 10.66
N HIS A 19 5.83 -6.81 10.03
CA HIS A 19 6.04 -5.36 10.10
C HIS A 19 4.70 -4.63 10.22
N SER A 20 4.37 -4.15 11.43
CA SER A 20 3.17 -3.37 11.68
C SER A 20 3.30 -2.48 12.93
N PRO A 21 2.82 -1.23 12.91
CA PRO A 21 2.17 -0.53 11.79
C PRO A 21 3.16 -0.04 10.73
N VAL A 22 2.64 0.34 9.57
CA VAL A 22 3.42 0.83 8.43
C VAL A 22 2.93 2.21 8.02
N GLU A 23 3.84 3.16 7.84
CA GLU A 23 3.53 4.47 7.28
C GLU A 23 3.82 4.49 5.78
N ILE A 24 2.83 4.88 4.98
CA ILE A 24 2.97 5.08 3.53
C ILE A 24 2.89 6.58 3.26
N SER A 25 3.91 7.12 2.61
CA SER A 25 4.08 8.56 2.34
C SER A 25 4.32 8.84 0.86
N ASN A 26 3.86 10.01 0.41
CA ASN A 26 4.13 10.54 -0.93
C ASN A 26 5.23 11.61 -0.84
N PRO A 27 6.50 11.28 -1.15
CA PRO A 27 7.58 12.26 -1.11
C PRO A 27 7.61 13.19 -2.34
N GLY A 28 6.77 12.95 -3.34
CA GLY A 28 6.77 13.68 -4.61
C GLY A 28 5.89 14.94 -4.60
N PRO A 29 6.01 15.77 -5.66
CA PRO A 29 5.30 17.04 -5.78
C PRO A 29 3.85 16.90 -6.24
N ASP A 30 3.48 15.77 -6.86
CA ASP A 30 2.13 15.51 -7.36
C ASP A 30 1.43 14.42 -6.54
N ASP A 31 0.10 14.37 -6.62
CA ASP A 31 -0.70 13.33 -5.96
C ASP A 31 -0.40 11.94 -6.53
N ILE A 32 -0.57 10.92 -5.70
CA ILE A 32 -0.52 9.50 -6.09
C ILE A 32 -1.76 8.77 -5.58
N ASP A 33 -2.11 7.67 -6.24
CA ASP A 33 -3.08 6.71 -5.75
C ASP A 33 -2.34 5.47 -5.24
N VAL A 34 -2.60 5.10 -3.99
CA VAL A 34 -2.00 3.92 -3.36
C VAL A 34 -3.07 2.84 -3.24
N HIS A 35 -2.74 1.66 -3.77
CA HIS A 35 -3.54 0.45 -3.64
C HIS A 35 -2.90 -0.51 -2.64
N ILE A 36 -3.72 -1.16 -1.82
CA ILE A 36 -3.27 -2.23 -0.92
C ILE A 36 -4.17 -3.44 -1.17
N ASP A 37 -3.64 -4.43 -1.86
CA ASP A 37 -4.42 -5.56 -2.35
C ASP A 37 -3.83 -6.89 -1.89
N TYR A 38 -4.66 -7.93 -1.80
CA TYR A 38 -4.20 -9.30 -1.62
C TYR A 38 -4.70 -10.18 -2.76
N ASN A 39 -3.99 -11.29 -2.99
CA ASN A 39 -4.37 -12.26 -4.02
C ASN A 39 -5.44 -13.20 -3.45
N ILE A 40 -6.68 -13.09 -3.93
CA ILE A 40 -7.77 -14.05 -3.66
C ILE A 40 -7.74 -15.26 -4.61
N GLY A 41 -6.95 -15.17 -5.68
CA GLY A 41 -6.76 -16.22 -6.67
C GLY A 41 -5.66 -17.20 -6.28
N THR A 42 -5.03 -17.79 -7.30
CA THR A 42 -3.89 -18.70 -7.12
C THR A 42 -2.60 -18.03 -7.58
N ALA A 43 -1.45 -18.65 -7.32
CA ALA A 43 -0.17 -18.16 -7.85
C ALA A 43 -0.12 -18.19 -9.38
N ALA A 44 -0.77 -19.17 -10.02
CA ALA A 44 -0.80 -19.32 -11.48
C ALA A 44 -1.88 -18.45 -12.17
N SER A 45 -2.91 -18.05 -11.43
CA SER A 45 -4.00 -17.20 -11.90
C SER A 45 -4.34 -16.18 -10.80
N PRO A 46 -3.56 -15.09 -10.71
CA PRO A 46 -3.74 -14.12 -9.65
C PRO A 46 -4.99 -13.28 -9.88
N GLN A 47 -5.74 -13.06 -8.80
CA GLN A 47 -6.93 -12.21 -8.75
C GLN A 47 -6.78 -11.30 -7.53
N TRP A 48 -6.85 -9.99 -7.75
CA TRP A 48 -6.52 -9.01 -6.73
C TRP A 48 -7.77 -8.36 -6.20
N SER A 49 -7.87 -8.29 -4.86
CA SER A 49 -8.94 -7.61 -4.14
C SER A 49 -8.35 -6.69 -3.09
N SER A 50 -9.13 -5.71 -2.65
CA SER A 50 -8.72 -4.82 -1.58
C SER A 50 -8.37 -5.60 -0.32
N ALA A 51 -7.16 -5.40 0.21
CA ALA A 51 -6.76 -5.98 1.48
C ALA A 51 -7.29 -5.18 2.67
N LEU A 52 -7.72 -3.93 2.47
CA LEU A 52 -8.28 -3.10 3.53
C LEU A 52 -9.69 -3.56 3.90
N THR A 53 -9.90 -3.81 5.19
CA THR A 53 -11.21 -4.09 5.77
C THR A 53 -12.09 -2.83 5.70
N GLY A 54 -13.40 -3.00 5.59
CA GLY A 54 -14.33 -1.86 5.63
C GLY A 54 -14.29 -1.07 6.96
N ALA A 55 -13.84 -1.70 8.05
CA ALA A 55 -13.70 -1.07 9.37
C ALA A 55 -12.48 -0.15 9.48
N SER A 56 -11.47 -0.31 8.63
CA SER A 56 -10.27 0.54 8.62
C SER A 56 -10.58 2.01 8.34
N GLY A 57 -11.66 2.28 7.59
CA GLY A 57 -11.97 3.62 7.09
C GLY A 57 -11.01 4.15 6.02
N ILE A 58 -10.05 3.32 5.58
CA ILE A 58 -9.08 3.66 4.53
C ILE A 58 -9.67 3.25 3.17
N ALA A 59 -9.65 4.17 2.21
CA ALA A 59 -10.13 3.90 0.86
C ALA A 59 -9.14 3.01 0.08
N ASN A 60 -9.62 2.26 -0.91
CA ASN A 60 -8.75 1.56 -1.86
C ASN A 60 -9.25 1.81 -3.30
N PRO A 61 -8.54 2.59 -4.13
CA PRO A 61 -7.31 3.31 -3.82
C PRO A 61 -7.47 4.40 -2.77
N THR A 62 -6.41 4.69 -2.02
CA THR A 62 -6.26 5.92 -1.25
C THR A 62 -5.50 6.94 -2.07
N ARG A 63 -6.14 8.07 -2.37
CA ARG A 63 -5.47 9.22 -2.98
C ARG A 63 -4.65 9.95 -1.94
N LEU A 64 -3.33 9.98 -2.13
CA LEU A 64 -2.37 10.58 -1.22
C LEU A 64 -1.76 11.84 -1.83
N ARG A 65 -2.03 12.98 -1.20
CA ARG A 65 -1.51 14.29 -1.65
C ARG A 65 0.01 14.37 -1.52
N ALA A 66 0.62 15.26 -2.30
CA ALA A 66 2.02 15.60 -2.17
C ALA A 66 2.42 15.91 -0.71
N GLY A 67 3.47 15.25 -0.22
CA GLY A 67 3.96 15.39 1.16
C GLY A 67 3.09 14.77 2.26
N ALA A 68 1.96 14.16 1.92
CA ALA A 68 1.08 13.51 2.89
C ALA A 68 1.52 12.07 3.18
N SER A 69 1.05 11.55 4.31
CA SER A 69 1.18 10.14 4.69
C SER A 69 -0.10 9.61 5.33
N PHE A 70 -0.21 8.29 5.38
CA PHE A 70 -1.22 7.58 6.17
C PHE A 70 -0.59 6.31 6.76
N VAL A 71 -1.21 5.80 7.82
CA VAL A 71 -0.74 4.61 8.54
C VAL A 71 -1.71 3.47 8.29
N VAL A 72 -1.16 2.28 8.08
CA VAL A 72 -1.91 1.02 7.98
C VAL A 72 -1.37 0.06 9.03
N ALA A 73 -2.24 -0.44 9.88
CA ALA A 73 -1.94 -1.49 10.83
C ALA A 73 -2.41 -2.85 10.31
N ARG A 74 -1.87 -3.93 10.87
CA ARG A 74 -2.27 -5.30 10.53
C ARG A 74 -3.76 -5.54 10.76
N THR A 75 -4.33 -4.90 11.78
CA THR A 75 -5.76 -4.97 12.14
C THR A 75 -6.67 -4.31 11.10
N ASP A 76 -6.11 -3.47 10.22
CA ASP A 76 -6.88 -2.83 9.15
C ASP A 76 -7.06 -3.75 7.94
N LEU A 77 -6.42 -4.93 7.94
CA LEU A 77 -6.28 -5.79 6.75
C LEU A 77 -7.00 -7.14 6.87
N GLU A 78 -7.61 -7.58 5.78
CA GLU A 78 -8.18 -8.92 5.57
C GLU A 78 -7.06 -9.99 5.45
N SER A 79 -5.85 -9.60 5.02
CA SER A 79 -4.69 -10.47 4.81
C SER A 79 -3.40 -9.78 5.27
N GLU A 80 -2.45 -10.53 5.83
CA GLU A 80 -1.12 -9.99 6.20
C GLU A 80 -0.19 -9.86 5.00
N HIS A 81 -0.32 -10.77 4.03
CA HIS A 81 0.46 -10.74 2.80
C HIS A 81 -0.29 -9.94 1.75
N VAL A 82 0.26 -8.80 1.38
CA VAL A 82 -0.35 -7.85 0.46
C VAL A 82 0.64 -7.43 -0.62
N ARG A 83 0.13 -6.79 -1.65
CA ARG A 83 0.88 -5.91 -2.53
C ARG A 83 0.47 -4.47 -2.24
N ILE A 84 1.45 -3.58 -2.19
CA ILE A 84 1.24 -2.13 -2.16
C ILE A 84 1.55 -1.64 -3.57
N GLY A 85 0.55 -1.12 -4.28
CA GLY A 85 0.69 -0.56 -5.61
C GLY A 85 0.62 0.96 -5.59
N VAL A 86 1.34 1.61 -6.50
CA VAL A 86 1.33 3.07 -6.64
C VAL A 86 1.06 3.46 -8.09
N HIS A 87 0.07 4.32 -8.29
CA HIS A 87 -0.24 4.95 -9.58
C HIS A 87 -0.07 6.48 -9.46
N GLY A 88 0.48 7.13 -10.49
CA GLY A 88 0.57 8.60 -10.54
C GLY A 88 1.98 9.14 -10.77
N ASN A 89 2.47 9.97 -9.84
CA ASN A 89 3.70 10.74 -10.00
C ASN A 89 4.95 9.88 -10.22
N GLN A 90 5.99 10.43 -10.86
CA GLN A 90 7.23 9.70 -11.19
C GLN A 90 8.05 9.25 -9.97
N ASN A 91 7.78 9.80 -8.79
CA ASN A 91 8.54 9.55 -7.57
C ASN A 91 7.99 8.37 -6.75
N GLY A 92 6.76 7.93 -7.03
CA GLY A 92 6.09 6.83 -6.36
C GLY A 92 5.82 7.12 -4.88
N ALA A 93 5.88 6.07 -4.05
CA ALA A 93 5.62 6.16 -2.62
C ALA A 93 6.80 5.66 -1.79
N ARG A 94 6.80 6.00 -0.50
CA ARG A 94 7.73 5.46 0.49
C ARG A 94 6.98 4.77 1.61
N VAL A 95 7.43 3.56 1.94
CA VAL A 95 6.92 2.71 3.01
C VAL A 95 7.94 2.69 4.16
N SER A 96 7.55 3.07 5.36
CA SER A 96 8.38 3.07 6.58
C SER A 96 7.80 2.11 7.63
N TYR A 97 8.62 1.24 8.18
CA TYR A 97 8.22 0.16 9.09
C TYR A 97 9.35 -0.31 10.02
#